data_AF-A0A518ET46-F1
#
_entry.id   AF-A0A518ET46-F1
#
_cell.length_a   1.000
_cell.length_b   1.000
_cell.length_c   1.000
_cell.angle_alpha   90.00
_cell.angle_beta   90.00
_cell.angle_gamma   90.00
#
_symmetry.space_group_name_H-M   'P 1'
#
loop_
_entity.id
_entity.type
_entity.pdbx_description
1 polymer ?
#
loop_
_entity_poly.entity_id
_entity_poly.type
_entity_poly.pdbx_seq_one_letter_code
_entity_poly.pdbx_strand_id
1 'polypeptide(L)' 'MKTLDTFEFDKQPGVDKDRVLELARGDLVERRENVFLVGEIGTGKTHLASAIGFACCQRRLESSIHDGC' A
#
# COMPACT_ATOMS: atom_id res chain seq x y z
N MET A 1 -6.00 -5.25 12.40
CA MET A 1 -4.97 -5.15 11.34
C MET A 1 -5.38 -4.02 10.41
N LYS A 2 -4.46 -3.12 10.02
CA LYS A 2 -4.78 -1.99 9.13
C LYS A 2 -4.59 -2.44 7.68
N THR A 3 -5.69 -2.58 6.95
CA THR A 3 -5.70 -3.00 5.52
C THR A 3 -6.21 -1.86 4.65
N LEU A 4 -6.04 -1.98 3.33
CA LEU A 4 -6.54 -0.99 2.38
C LEU A 4 -8.07 -0.97 2.35
N ASP A 5 -8.72 -2.11 2.60
CA ASP A 5 -10.18 -2.23 2.62
C ASP A 5 -10.83 -1.50 3.81
N THR A 6 -10.06 -1.28 4.88
CA THR A 6 -10.51 -0.54 6.08
C THR A 6 -10.17 0.94 6.01
N PHE A 7 -9.52 1.41 4.94
CA PHE A 7 -9.19 2.81 4.76
C PHE A 7 -10.34 3.54 4.04
N GLU A 8 -10.90 4.57 4.68
CA GLU A 8 -12.00 5.36 4.14
C GLU A 8 -11.47 6.46 3.20
N PHE A 9 -11.22 6.09 1.94
CA PHE A 9 -10.74 7.03 0.90
C PHE A 9 -11.69 8.22 0.72
N ASP A 10 -13.00 8.02 0.86
CA ASP A 10 -14.00 9.08 0.72
C ASP A 10 -13.85 10.19 1.78
N LYS A 11 -13.27 9.86 2.95
CA LYS A 11 -13.00 10.84 4.01
C LYS A 11 -11.68 11.57 3.81
N GLN A 12 -10.87 11.19 2.82
CA GLN A 12 -9.55 11.75 2.55
C GLN A 12 -9.40 12.08 1.05
N PRO A 13 -10.06 13.13 0.55
CA PRO A 13 -10.09 13.48 -0.89
C PRO A 13 -8.72 13.86 -1.47
N GLY A 14 -7.73 14.18 -0.62
CA GLY A 14 -6.35 14.43 -1.03
C GLY A 14 -5.52 13.16 -1.27
N VAL A 15 -6.08 11.97 -1.03
CA VAL A 15 -5.41 10.69 -1.26
C VAL A 15 -5.92 10.08 -2.57
N ASP A 16 -5.01 9.94 -3.53
CA ASP A 16 -5.29 9.24 -4.77
C ASP A 16 -5.36 7.73 -4.51
N LYS A 17 -6.59 7.19 -4.59
CA LYS A 17 -6.87 5.77 -4.36
C LYS A 17 -6.17 4.88 -5.38
N ASP A 18 -6.15 5.27 -6.65
CA ASP A 18 -5.55 4.45 -7.71
C ASP A 18 -4.05 4.36 -7.52
N ARG A 19 -3.42 5.49 -7.15
CA ARG A 19 -1.99 5.53 -6.77
C ARG A 19 -1.70 4.61 -5.58
N VAL A 20 -2.54 4.63 -4.54
CA VAL A 20 -2.36 3.76 -3.37
C VAL A 20 -2.49 2.28 -3.74
N LEU A 21 -3.45 1.92 -4.59
CA LEU A 21 -3.64 0.55 -5.06
C LEU A 21 -2.49 0.08 -5.96
N GLU A 22 -1.91 0.97 -6.77
CA GLU A 22 -0.69 0.70 -7.55
C GLU A 22 0.49 0.42 -6.62
N LEU A 23 0.72 1.26 -5.61
CA LEU A 23 1.77 1.02 -4.61
C LEU A 23 1.57 -0.31 -3.88
N ALA A 24 0.33 -0.68 -3.59
CA ALA A 24 0.02 -1.96 -2.96
C ALA A 24 0.38 -3.18 -3.82
N ARG A 25 0.57 -3.03 -5.14
CA ARG A 25 1.00 -4.13 -6.04
C ARG A 25 2.39 -4.62 -5.71
N GLY A 26 3.23 -3.77 -5.14
CA GLY A 26 4.59 -4.14 -4.72
C GLY A 26 5.66 -3.86 -5.77
N ASP A 27 5.30 -3.44 -6.99
CA ASP A 27 6.24 -3.09 -8.07
C ASP A 27 7.26 -2.04 -7.63
N LEU A 28 6.90 -1.15 -6.69
CA LEU A 28 7.81 -0.16 -6.11
C LEU A 28 9.04 -0.79 -5.43
N VAL A 29 8.91 -2.02 -4.92
CA VAL A 29 10.01 -2.74 -4.24
C VAL A 29 11.04 -3.20 -5.28
N GLU A 30 10.57 -3.72 -6.41
CA GLU A 30 11.43 -4.14 -7.53
C GLU A 30 12.08 -2.94 -8.22
N ARG A 31 11.29 -1.87 -8.41
CA ARG A 31 11.73 -0.61 -9.04
C ARG A 31 12.57 0.26 -8.12
N ARG A 32 12.70 -0.09 -6.83
CA ARG A 32 13.38 0.71 -5.80
C ARG A 32 12.84 2.15 -5.70
N GLU A 33 11.53 2.28 -5.87
CA GLU A 33 10.85 3.57 -5.79
C GLU A 33 10.55 3.93 -4.34
N ASN A 34 10.88 5.17 -3.96
CA ASN A 34 10.61 5.68 -2.62
C ASN A 34 9.21 6.30 -2.56
N VAL A 35 8.43 5.93 -1.54
CA VAL A 35 7.09 6.47 -1.32
C VAL A 35 7.11 7.46 -0.15
N PHE A 36 6.71 8.69 -0.42
CA PHE A 36 6.50 9.71 0.61
C PHE A 36 5.01 9.94 0.82
N LEU A 37 4.53 9.70 2.04
CA LEU A 37 3.17 10.02 2.46
C LEU A 37 3.19 11.37 3.17
N VAL A 38 2.68 12.41 2.51
CA VAL A 38 2.67 13.79 3.03
C VAL A 38 1.22 14.25 3.22
N GLY A 39 0.93 14.87 4.34
CA GLY A 39 -0.40 15.37 4.68
C GLY A 39 -0.50 15.78 6.14
N GLU A 40 -1.58 16.43 6.54
CA GLU A 40 -1.82 16.89 7.91
C GLU A 40 -1.85 15.74 8.92
N ILE A 41 -1.56 16.00 10.19
CA ILE A 41 -1.71 14.98 11.24
C ILE A 41 -3.15 14.43 11.24
N GLY A 42 -3.30 13.11 11.41
CA GLY A 42 -4.62 12.46 11.44
C GLY A 42 -5.17 12.00 10.07
N THR A 43 -4.52 12.35 8.95
CA THR A 43 -4.93 11.94 7.57
C THR A 43 -4.68 10.46 7.22
N GLY A 44 -4.36 9.62 8.21
CA GLY A 44 -4.20 8.19 7.99
C GLY A 44 -2.90 7.74 7.30
N LYS A 45 -1.88 8.59 7.18
CA LYS A 45 -0.54 8.22 6.64
C LYS A 45 0.02 6.92 7.22
N THR A 46 0.00 6.76 8.55
CA THR A 46 0.47 5.53 9.20
C THR A 46 -0.39 4.32 8.84
N HIS A 47 -1.70 4.52 8.64
CA HIS A 47 -2.58 3.45 8.18
C HIS A 47 -2.22 3.03 6.76
N LEU A 48 -2.07 3.98 5.85
CA LEU A 48 -1.66 3.72 4.47
C LEU A 48 -0.30 3.02 4.40
N ALA A 49 0.71 3.49 5.14
CA ALA A 49 2.02 2.86 5.18
C ALA A 49 1.95 1.39 5.63
N SER A 50 1.23 1.11 6.73
CA SER A 50 1.06 -0.26 7.21
C SER A 50 0.25 -1.12 6.25
N ALA A 51 -0.81 -0.59 5.65
CA ALA A 51 -1.68 -1.30 4.73
C ALA A 51 -0.98 -1.63 3.40
N ILE A 52 -0.23 -0.69 2.83
CA ILE A 52 0.61 -0.90 1.64
C ILE A 52 1.69 -1.93 1.95
N GLY A 53 2.43 -1.77 3.05
CA GLY A 53 3.48 -2.72 3.42
C GLY A 53 2.94 -4.14 3.64
N PHE A 54 1.78 -4.26 4.29
CA PHE A 54 1.11 -5.54 4.46
C PHE A 54 0.70 -6.17 3.12
N ALA A 55 0.09 -5.39 2.22
CA ALA A 55 -0.31 -5.86 0.90
C ALA A 55 0.89 -6.33 0.05
N CYS A 56 2.00 -5.59 0.08
CA CYS A 56 3.24 -5.98 -0.61
C CYS A 56 3.80 -7.28 -0.06
N CYS A 57 3.81 -7.46 1.27
CA CYS A 57 4.27 -8.70 1.90
C CYS A 57 3.38 -9.89 1.54
N GLN A 58 2.06 -9.72 1.58
CA GLN A 58 1.10 -10.77 1.24
C GLN A 58 1.27 -11.23 -0.21
N ARG A 59 1.38 -10.29 -1.15
CA ARG A 59 1.62 -10.60 -2.58
C ARG A 59 2.94 -11.30 -2.82
N ARG A 60 4.03 -10.87 -2.17
CA ARG A 60 5.33 -11.52 -2.33
C ARG A 60 5.31 -12.98 -1.89
N LEU A 61 4.59 -13.28 -0.81
CA LEU A 61 4.41 -14.65 -0.34
C LEU A 61 3.61 -15.49 -1.35
N GLU A 62 2.59 -14.91 -1.99
CA GLU A 62 1.81 -15.57 -3.06
C GLU A 62 2.66 -15.83 -4.32
N SER A 63 3.41 -14.84 -4.81
CA SER A 63 4.27 -14.99 -5.99
C SER A 63 5.38 -16.03 -5.76
N SER A 64 5.92 -16.12 -4.54
CA SER A 64 6.96 -17.10 -4.20
C SER A 64 6.46 -18.55 -4.22
N ILE A 65 5.14 -18.78 -4.21
CA ILE A 65 4.54 -20.12 -4.33
C ILE A 65 4.41 -20.55 -5.81
N HIS A 66 4.45 -19.60 -6.77
CA HIS A 66 4.30 -19.91 -8.20
C HIS A 66 5.63 -20.17 -8.93
N ASP A 67 6.74 -19.59 -8.49
CA ASP A 67 8.06 -19.74 -9.14
C ASP A 67 8.82 -21.03 -8.72
N GLY A 68 8.13 -21.99 -8.13
CA GLY A 68 8.70 -23.22 -7.55
C GLY A 68 8.28 -24.52 -8.22
N CYS A 69 7.91 -24.50 -9.51
CA CYS A 69 7.65 -25.71 -10.31
C CYS A 69 8.55 -25.78 -11.55
#